data_AF-A0A2D6LUC8-F1
#
_entry.id   AF-A0A2D6LUC8-F1
#
_cell.length_a   1.000
_cell.length_b   1.000
_cell.length_c   1.000
_cell.angle_alpha   90.00
_cell.angle_beta   90.00
_cell.angle_gamma   90.00
#
_symmetry.space_group_name_H-M   'P 1'
#
loop_
_entity.id
_entity.type
_entity.pdbx_description
1 polymer ?
#
loop_
_entity_poly.entity_id
_entity_poly.type
_entity_poly.pdbx_seq_one_letter_code
_entity_poly.pdbx_strand_id
1 'polypeptide(L)' 'MKMKTFNQMRQSLNEGSVKLSSGEKKVKSFKVGKQNKYEAIVAKKGNIFSAYIDGDHLDDYVSVAKAEKGIKDFIRLAGK' A
#
# COMPACT_ATOMS: atom_id res chain seq x y z
N MET A 1 -9.61 -37.01 4.89
CA MET A 1 -9.05 -35.79 4.25
C MET A 1 -9.97 -34.62 4.62
N LYS A 2 -9.62 -33.80 5.63
CA LYS A 2 -10.46 -32.68 6.10
C LYS A 2 -10.14 -31.44 5.26
N MET A 3 -11.09 -31.00 4.42
CA MET A 3 -11.00 -29.71 3.72
C MET A 3 -10.95 -28.59 4.74
N LYS A 4 -9.96 -27.69 4.59
CA LYS A 4 -9.85 -26.48 5.38
C LYS A 4 -11.08 -25.61 5.09
N THR A 5 -11.80 -25.25 6.14
CA THR A 5 -12.98 -24.39 6.08
C THR A 5 -12.60 -23.00 5.55
N PHE A 6 -13.52 -22.36 4.82
CA PHE A 6 -13.40 -20.99 4.32
C PHE A 6 -12.90 -19.97 5.37
N ASN A 7 -13.17 -20.24 6.66
CA ASN A 7 -12.67 -19.48 7.79
C ASN A 7 -11.13 -19.44 7.90
N GLN A 8 -10.42 -20.51 7.57
CA GLN A 8 -8.94 -20.53 7.58
C GLN A 8 -8.35 -19.73 6.42
N MET A 9 -9.05 -19.69 5.27
CA MET A 9 -8.61 -18.89 4.11
C MET A 9 -8.72 -17.38 4.36
N ARG A 10 -9.69 -16.96 5.19
CA ARG A 10 -9.80 -15.57 5.68
C ARG A 10 -8.68 -15.17 6.63
N GLN A 11 -8.23 -16.09 7.49
CA GLN A 11 -7.15 -15.80 8.45
C GLN A 11 -5.80 -15.59 7.75
N SER A 12 -5.50 -16.36 6.70
CA SER A 12 -4.26 -16.19 5.92
C SER A 12 -4.16 -14.89 5.12
N LEU A 13 -5.27 -14.17 4.92
CA LEU A 13 -5.27 -12.86 4.26
C LEU A 13 -5.02 -11.69 5.22
N ASN A 14 -5.09 -11.92 6.54
CA ASN A 14 -5.00 -10.86 7.55
C ASN A 14 -3.58 -10.69 8.12
N GLU A 15 -2.71 -11.71 7.99
CA GLU A 15 -1.38 -11.71 8.64
C GLU A 15 -0.24 -11.19 7.75
N GLY A 16 -0.46 -11.00 6.43
CA GLY A 16 0.62 -10.65 5.49
C GLY A 16 0.67 -9.20 5.01
N SER A 17 -0.29 -8.36 5.40
CA SER A 17 -0.36 -6.97 4.96
C SER A 17 0.04 -6.05 6.09
N VAL A 18 1.16 -5.34 5.90
CA VAL A 18 1.53 -4.06 6.52
C VAL A 18 0.29 -3.36 7.05
N LYS A 19 0.33 -2.92 8.32
CA LYS A 19 -0.75 -2.28 9.10
C LYS A 19 -1.38 -1.09 8.38
N LEU A 20 -2.12 -1.33 7.30
CA LEU A 20 -3.01 -0.37 6.69
C LEU A 20 -4.23 -0.25 7.61
N SER A 21 -4.79 0.96 7.71
CA SER A 21 -5.88 1.21 8.65
C SER A 21 -7.05 0.26 8.36
N SER A 22 -7.82 -0.13 9.39
CA SER A 22 -8.92 -1.09 9.24
C SER A 22 -9.88 -0.67 8.10
N GLY A 23 -9.93 -1.47 7.03
CA GLY A 23 -10.71 -1.21 5.82
C GLY A 23 -9.92 -0.77 4.58
N GLU A 24 -8.63 -0.48 4.70
CA GLU A 24 -7.74 -0.20 3.58
C GLU A 24 -7.20 -1.49 2.95
N LYS A 25 -7.36 -1.62 1.63
CA LYS A 25 -6.79 -2.72 0.86
C LYS A 25 -5.53 -2.25 0.16
N LYS A 26 -4.42 -2.96 0.35
CA LYS A 26 -3.21 -2.78 -0.45
C LYS A 26 -3.53 -3.06 -1.92
N VAL A 27 -3.47 -2.03 -2.76
CA VAL A 27 -3.69 -2.16 -4.22
C VAL A 27 -2.36 -2.42 -4.93
N LYS A 28 -1.30 -1.74 -4.50
CA LYS A 28 0.02 -1.87 -5.10
C LYS A 28 1.12 -1.64 -4.07
N SER A 29 2.25 -2.31 -4.25
CA SER A 29 3.50 -1.94 -3.58
C SER A 29 4.66 -2.01 -4.54
N PHE A 30 5.60 -1.09 -4.35
CA PHE A 30 6.83 -0.99 -5.11
C PHE A 30 7.88 -0.31 -4.24
N LYS A 31 9.15 -0.40 -4.62
CA LYS A 31 10.21 0.31 -3.91
C LYS A 31 10.57 1.58 -4.68
N VAL A 32 10.94 2.63 -3.94
CA VAL A 32 11.26 3.95 -4.48
C VAL A 32 12.49 4.56 -3.79
N GLY A 33 13.01 5.63 -4.39
CA GLY A 33 14.20 6.34 -3.93
C GLY A 33 15.51 5.79 -4.46
N LYS A 34 16.61 6.44 -4.09
CA LYS A 34 17.95 6.02 -4.46
C LYS A 34 18.18 4.60 -3.92
N GLN A 35 18.47 3.68 -4.82
CA GLN A 35 18.65 2.24 -4.53
C GLN A 35 17.40 1.52 -4.01
N ASN A 36 16.18 2.00 -4.30
CA ASN A 36 14.94 1.32 -3.87
C ASN A 36 14.85 1.15 -2.35
N LYS A 37 15.37 2.13 -1.59
CA LYS A 37 15.47 2.07 -0.13
C LYS A 37 14.11 2.14 0.58
N TYR A 38 13.15 2.86 0.01
CA TYR A 38 11.86 3.12 0.65
C TYR A 38 10.76 2.23 0.07
N GLU A 39 9.93 1.62 0.92
CA GLU A 39 8.78 0.84 0.48
C GLU A 39 7.59 1.77 0.21
N ALA A 40 7.19 1.90 -1.05
CA ALA A 40 5.97 2.61 -1.44
C ALA A 40 4.78 1.66 -1.51
N ILE A 41 3.67 2.05 -0.91
CA ILE A 41 2.42 1.31 -0.90
C ILE A 41 1.29 2.23 -1.34
N VAL A 42 0.46 1.76 -2.27
CA VAL A 42 -0.82 2.40 -2.60
C VAL A 42 -1.92 1.55 -2.00
N ALA A 43 -2.62 2.12 -1.03
CA ALA A 43 -3.80 1.51 -0.43
C ALA A 43 -5.07 2.12 -1.04
N LYS A 44 -6.18 1.39 -0.99
CA LYS A 44 -7.50 1.88 -1.38
C LYS A 44 -8.47 1.72 -0.24
N LYS A 45 -9.18 2.80 0.08
CA LYS A 45 -10.27 2.84 1.05
C LYS A 45 -11.50 3.42 0.36
N GLY A 46 -12.51 2.58 0.12
CA GLY A 46 -13.70 3.00 -0.62
C GLY A 46 -13.34 3.51 -2.03
N ASN A 47 -13.51 4.81 -2.27
CA ASN A 47 -13.20 5.46 -3.55
C ASN A 47 -11.90 6.30 -3.53
N ILE A 48 -11.15 6.24 -2.43
CA ILE A 48 -9.91 7.00 -2.21
C ILE A 48 -8.71 6.05 -2.27
N PHE A 49 -7.60 6.53 -2.83
CA PHE A 49 -6.34 5.83 -2.95
C PHE A 49 -5.25 6.55 -2.14
N SER A 50 -4.89 6.00 -1.00
CA SER A 50 -3.89 6.57 -0.10
C SER A 50 -2.49 6.11 -0.50
N ALA A 51 -1.57 7.06 -0.65
CA ALA A 51 -0.16 6.78 -0.87
C ALA A 51 0.57 6.68 0.47
N TYR A 52 1.42 5.67 0.60
CA TYR A 52 2.28 5.44 1.75
C TYR A 52 3.73 5.25 1.29
N ILE A 53 4.69 5.76 2.06
CA ILE A 53 6.13 5.54 1.85
C ILE A 53 6.75 5.17 3.19
N ASP A 54 7.39 4.01 3.27
CA ASP A 54 8.02 3.48 4.50
C ASP A 54 7.05 3.36 5.69
N GLY A 55 5.76 3.22 5.39
CA GLY A 55 4.68 3.22 6.39
C GLY A 55 4.09 4.59 6.70
N ASP A 56 4.71 5.68 6.24
CA ASP A 56 4.19 7.03 6.40
C ASP A 56 3.11 7.33 5.36
N HIS A 57 1.94 7.78 5.81
CA HIS A 57 0.88 8.28 4.93
C HIS A 57 1.32 9.59 4.30
N LEU A 58 1.23 9.66 2.98
CA LEU A 58 1.68 10.80 2.21
C LEU A 58 0.52 11.73 1.87
N ASP A 59 -0.45 11.19 1.12
CA ASP A 59 -1.64 11.91 0.67
C ASP A 59 -2.67 10.93 0.08
N ASP A 60 -3.88 11.43 -0.11
CA ASP A 60 -5.02 10.71 -0.64
C ASP A 60 -5.35 11.15 -2.08
N TYR A 61 -5.53 10.17 -2.96
CA TYR A 61 -5.71 10.38 -4.39
C TYR A 61 -7.01 9.77 -4.90
N VAL A 62 -7.50 10.32 -6.00
CA VAL A 62 -8.69 9.78 -6.69
C VAL A 62 -8.37 8.57 -7.58
N SER A 63 -7.09 8.26 -7.82
CA SER A 63 -6.68 7.12 -8.65
C SER A 63 -5.29 6.61 -8.29
N VAL A 64 -5.05 5.33 -8.58
CA VAL A 64 -3.74 4.67 -8.41
C VAL A 64 -2.64 5.42 -9.17
N ALA A 65 -2.91 5.86 -10.40
CA ALA A 65 -1.92 6.55 -11.23
C ALA A 65 -1.47 7.88 -10.62
N LYS A 66 -2.40 8.64 -10.00
CA LYS A 66 -2.05 9.88 -9.30
C LYS A 66 -1.27 9.58 -8.02
N ALA A 67 -1.66 8.55 -7.26
CA ALA A 67 -0.91 8.12 -6.08
C ALA A 67 0.53 7.71 -6.40
N GLU A 68 0.73 6.92 -7.47
CA GLU A 68 2.07 6.55 -7.93
C GLU A 68 2.91 7.76 -8.34
N LYS A 69 2.29 8.71 -9.06
CA LYS A 69 2.96 9.93 -9.46
C LYS A 69 3.36 10.77 -8.24
N GLY A 70 2.45 10.94 -7.28
CA GLY A 70 2.72 11.66 -6.03
C GLY A 70 3.87 11.05 -5.23
N ILE A 71 3.93 9.73 -5.13
CA ILE A 71 5.04 9.01 -4.49
C ILE A 71 6.38 9.30 -5.21
N LYS A 72 6.39 9.21 -6.55
CA LYS A 72 7.60 9.49 -7.35
C LYS A 72 8.05 10.94 -7.22
N ASP A 73 7.10 11.86 -7.29
CA ASP A 73 7.35 13.30 -7.18
C ASP A 73 7.87 13.63 -5.78
N PHE A 74 7.30 13.04 -4.72
CA PHE A 74 7.77 13.21 -3.35
C PHE A 74 9.21 12.75 -3.19
N ILE A 75 9.56 11.55 -3.65
CA ILE A 75 10.92 11.03 -3.57
C ILE A 75 11.90 11.93 -4.34
N ARG A 76 11.50 12.38 -5.53
CA ARG A 76 12.29 13.30 -6.36
C ARG A 76 12.51 14.65 -5.67
N LEU A 77 11.47 15.22 -5.05
CA LEU A 77 11.54 16.51 -4.34
C LEU A 77 12.28 16.41 -3.01
N ALA A 78 12.06 15.32 -2.26
CA ALA A 78 12.75 15.03 -1.01
C ALA A 78 14.24 14.69 -1.22
N GLY A 79 14.69 14.51 -2.47
CA GLY A 79 16.07 14.17 -2.80
C GLY A 79 16.49 12.77 -2.30
N LYS A 80 15.51 11.88 -2.12
CA LYS A 80 15.67 10.55 -1.51
C LYS A 80 15.84 9.44 -2.53
#